data_AF-A0A836ICJ8-F1
#
_entry.id   AF-A0A836ICJ8-F1
#
_cell.length_a   1.000
_cell.length_b   1.000
_cell.length_c   1.000
_cell.angle_alpha   90.00
_cell.angle_beta   90.00
_cell.angle_gamma   90.00
#
_symmetry.space_group_name_H-M   'P 1'
#
loop_
_entity.id
_entity.type
_entity.pdbx_description
1 polymer ?
#
loop_
_entity_poly.entity_id
_entity_poly.type
_entity_poly.pdbx_seq_one_letter_code
_entity_poly.pdbx_strand_id
1 'polypeptide(L)'
;MLESMTHNPRPTRAEVSDVANAVFDGADCVMLSGETAKGKYPNGVVQYMARICLEAQSAVNEYVFFNSIKKLQPIPMSAEEAVCSSAVNSVYETKARVLVVLSNTGRSARLVAKYRPACPIVCDDASADVPPAEHHTRRGKCLLRYR
;
A
#
# COMPACT_ATOMS: atom_id res chain seq x y z
N MET A 1 8.69 -6.26 14.43
CA MET A 1 8.55 -4.78 14.48
C MET A 1 7.89 -4.33 15.78
N LEU A 2 6.98 -5.11 16.37
CA LEU A 2 6.31 -4.79 17.63
C LEU A 2 6.63 -5.86 18.69
N GLU A 3 7.90 -6.27 18.79
CA GLU A 3 8.36 -7.46 19.53
C GLU A 3 7.96 -7.44 21.01
N SER A 4 7.99 -6.28 21.66
CA SER A 4 7.58 -6.12 23.06
C SER A 4 6.12 -6.54 23.28
N MET A 5 5.28 -6.48 22.24
CA MET A 5 3.89 -6.91 22.29
C MET A 5 3.70 -8.43 22.32
N THR A 6 4.76 -9.22 22.13
CA THR A 6 4.74 -10.66 22.43
C THR A 6 4.37 -10.91 23.90
N HIS A 7 4.75 -10.00 24.80
CA HIS A 7 4.54 -10.13 26.24
C HIS A 7 3.75 -8.99 26.87
N ASN A 8 3.66 -7.82 26.23
CA ASN A 8 3.01 -6.62 26.76
C ASN A 8 1.80 -6.20 25.93
N PRO A 9 0.76 -5.59 26.53
CA PRO A 9 -0.43 -5.15 25.78
C PRO A 9 -0.21 -3.86 24.97
N ARG A 10 0.95 -3.21 25.08
CA ARG A 10 1.29 -1.97 24.38
C ARG A 10 2.73 -2.01 23.85
N PRO A 11 2.99 -1.45 22.66
CA PRO A 11 4.33 -1.34 22.13
C PRO A 11 5.12 -0.23 22.82
N THR A 12 6.43 -0.27 22.68
CA THR A 12 7.33 0.82 23.07
C THR A 12 7.25 1.97 22.07
N ARG A 13 7.70 3.16 22.48
CA ARG A 13 7.79 4.32 21.57
C ARG A 13 8.73 4.06 20.39
N ALA A 14 9.81 3.32 20.63
CA ALA A 14 10.77 2.99 19.57
C ALA A 14 10.14 2.12 18.48
N GLU A 15 9.35 1.11 18.85
CA GLU A 15 8.68 0.24 17.89
C GLU A 15 7.58 0.97 17.10
N VAL A 16 6.87 1.91 17.74
CA VAL A 16 5.90 2.77 17.04
C VAL A 16 6.60 3.59 15.96
N SER A 17 7.74 4.22 16.29
CA SER A 17 8.52 5.00 15.33
C SER A 17 9.12 4.12 14.22
N ASP A 18 9.56 2.90 14.54
CA ASP A 18 10.09 1.94 13.55
C ASP A 18 9.05 1.61 12.47
N VAL A 19 7.83 1.28 12.88
CA VAL A 19 6.71 1.02 11.95
C VAL A 19 6.35 2.26 11.13
N ALA A 20 6.28 3.44 11.76
CA ALA A 20 5.94 4.69 11.07
C ALA A 20 6.99 5.05 10.01
N ASN A 21 8.28 4.91 10.34
CA ASN A 21 9.37 5.17 9.43
C ASN A 21 9.37 4.21 8.24
N ALA A 22 9.06 2.93 8.45
CA ALA A 22 8.91 2.00 7.33
C ALA A 22 7.83 2.44 6.33
N VAL A 23 6.72 3.04 6.80
CA VAL A 23 5.70 3.63 5.93
C VAL A 23 6.23 4.87 5.20
N PHE A 24 6.97 5.74 5.90
CA PHE A 24 7.59 6.92 5.29
C PHE A 24 8.66 6.57 4.25
N ASP A 25 9.40 5.49 4.45
CA ASP A 25 10.36 4.96 3.47
C ASP A 25 9.66 4.36 2.24
N GLY A 26 8.33 4.25 2.28
CA GLY A 26 7.51 3.78 1.19
C GLY A 26 7.41 2.26 1.12
N ALA A 27 7.49 1.57 2.25
CA ALA A 27 7.20 0.13 2.30
C ALA A 27 5.74 -0.15 1.87
N ASP A 28 5.56 -1.15 1.01
CA ASP A 28 4.22 -1.61 0.61
C ASP A 28 3.52 -2.41 1.71
N CYS A 29 4.30 -3.13 2.52
CA CYS A 29 3.83 -4.03 3.56
C CYS A 29 4.75 -3.95 4.77
N VAL A 30 4.16 -4.16 5.95
CA VAL A 30 4.86 -4.39 7.22
C VAL A 30 4.49 -5.77 7.72
N MET A 31 5.40 -6.42 8.44
CA MET A 31 5.25 -7.81 8.83
C MET A 31 5.25 -7.96 10.36
N LEU A 32 4.43 -8.90 10.82
CA LEU A 32 4.45 -9.43 12.18
C LEU A 32 4.87 -10.89 12.12
N SER A 33 5.78 -11.29 13.01
CA SER A 33 6.38 -12.61 13.07
C SER A 33 5.97 -13.31 14.37
N GLY A 34 6.85 -13.31 15.38
CA GLY A 34 6.58 -13.92 16.68
C GLY A 34 5.42 -13.26 17.42
N GLU A 35 5.17 -11.99 17.13
CA GLU A 35 4.12 -11.19 17.77
C GLU A 35 2.71 -11.77 17.55
N THR A 36 2.45 -12.30 16.35
CA THR A 36 1.15 -12.92 15.99
C THR A 36 1.19 -14.44 16.11
N ALA A 37 2.34 -15.08 15.82
CA ALA A 37 2.45 -16.53 15.82
C ALA A 37 2.39 -17.15 17.23
N LYS A 38 3.00 -16.49 18.22
CA LYS A 38 3.11 -17.01 19.60
C LYS A 38 2.94 -15.95 20.70
N GLY A 39 2.58 -14.72 20.33
CA GLY A 39 2.42 -13.62 21.27
C GLY A 39 1.16 -13.74 22.12
N LYS A 40 1.17 -13.11 23.30
CA LYS A 40 0.02 -13.07 24.21
C LYS A 40 -1.10 -12.14 23.71
N TYR A 41 -0.80 -11.21 22.79
CA TYR A 41 -1.74 -10.18 22.32
C TYR A 41 -1.85 -10.11 20.78
N PRO A 42 -2.16 -11.21 20.07
CA PRO A 42 -2.13 -11.27 18.60
C PRO A 42 -3.12 -10.30 17.94
N ASN A 43 -4.32 -10.13 18.49
CA ASN A 43 -5.29 -9.16 17.97
C ASN A 43 -4.85 -7.71 18.25
N GLY A 44 -4.29 -7.47 19.44
CA GLY A 44 -3.84 -6.15 19.86
C GLY A 44 -2.70 -5.64 18.98
N VAL A 45 -1.72 -6.50 18.67
CA VAL A 45 -0.58 -6.11 17.83
C VAL A 45 -1.01 -5.76 16.40
N VAL A 46 -1.94 -6.50 15.81
CA VAL A 46 -2.49 -6.18 14.48
C VAL A 46 -3.24 -4.84 14.49
N GLN A 47 -4.03 -4.57 15.53
CA GLN A 47 -4.74 -3.29 15.69
C GLN A 47 -3.78 -2.11 15.85
N TYR A 48 -2.73 -2.27 16.64
CA TYR A 48 -1.69 -1.24 16.79
C TYR A 48 -0.95 -1.00 15.48
N MET A 49 -0.52 -2.06 14.79
CA MET A 49 0.12 -1.97 13.48
C MET A 49 -0.76 -1.19 12.50
N ALA A 50 -2.04 -1.53 12.38
CA ALA A 50 -2.98 -0.84 11.50
C ALA A 50 -3.14 0.64 11.85
N ARG A 51 -3.26 0.99 13.13
CA ARG A 51 -3.35 2.39 13.58
C ARG A 51 -2.09 3.17 13.24
N ILE A 52 -0.91 2.62 13.51
CA ILE A 52 0.35 3.30 13.21
C ILE A 52 0.49 3.54 11.70
N CYS A 53 0.15 2.54 10.87
CA CYS A 53 0.18 2.71 9.42
C CYS A 53 -0.79 3.79 8.92
N LEU A 54 -2.00 3.88 9.49
CA LEU A 54 -2.98 4.91 9.13
C LEU A 54 -2.50 6.32 9.52
N GLU A 55 -1.97 6.48 10.73
CA GLU A 55 -1.42 7.76 11.19
C GLU A 55 -0.23 8.18 10.35
N ALA A 56 0.72 7.26 10.10
CA ALA A 56 1.87 7.53 9.23
C ALA A 56 1.43 7.90 7.80
N GLN A 57 0.47 7.16 7.22
CA GLN A 57 -0.08 7.47 5.90
C GLN A 57 -0.73 8.87 5.86
N SER A 58 -1.41 9.30 6.93
CA SER A 58 -2.02 10.63 6.99
C SER A 58 -1.01 11.78 7.01
N ALA A 59 0.22 11.51 7.46
CA ALA A 59 1.31 12.48 7.50
C ALA A 59 2.13 12.56 6.20
N VAL A 60 1.89 11.64 5.25
CA VAL A 60 2.60 11.61 3.96
C VAL A 60 1.94 12.52 2.93
N ASN A 61 2.76 13.32 2.24
CA ASN A 61 2.34 14.02 1.04
C ASN A 61 2.53 13.12 -0.20
N GLU A 62 1.48 12.40 -0.58
CA GLU A 62 1.52 11.45 -1.71
C GLU A 62 1.85 12.12 -3.05
N TYR A 63 1.52 13.40 -3.22
CA TYR A 63 1.85 14.14 -4.45
C TYR A 63 3.36 14.34 -4.63
N VAL A 64 4.12 14.47 -3.53
CA VAL A 64 5.58 14.52 -3.56
C VAL A 64 6.17 13.17 -3.99
N PHE A 65 5.61 12.07 -3.48
CA PHE A 65 6.00 10.72 -3.89
C PHE A 65 5.74 10.49 -5.38
N PHE A 66 4.53 10.82 -5.85
CA PHE A 66 4.15 10.72 -7.26
C PHE A 66 5.16 11.41 -8.18
N ASN A 67 5.47 12.68 -7.90
CA ASN A 67 6.39 13.46 -8.73
C ASN A 67 7.82 12.93 -8.67
N SER A 68 8.29 12.51 -7.50
CA SER A 68 9.62 11.92 -7.34
C SER A 68 9.78 10.64 -8.15
N ILE A 69 8.78 9.75 -8.07
CA ILE A 69 8.77 8.48 -8.82
C ILE A 69 8.70 8.74 -10.32
N LYS A 70 7.83 9.66 -10.77
CA LYS A 70 7.66 9.98 -12.20
C LYS A 70 8.92 10.60 -12.81
N LYS A 71 9.62 11.48 -12.09
CA LYS A 71 10.88 12.09 -12.56
C LYS A 71 12.02 11.10 -12.78
N LEU A 72 12.02 9.98 -12.06
CA LEU A 72 13.03 8.93 -12.18
C LEU A 72 12.76 7.94 -13.32
N GLN A 73 11.63 8.05 -14.02
CA GLN A 73 11.30 7.12 -15.10
C GLN A 73 12.04 7.45 -16.39
N PRO A 74 12.47 6.42 -17.15
CA PRO A 74 13.09 6.62 -18.45
C PRO A 74 12.09 7.21 -19.45
N ILE A 75 12.60 8.05 -20.35
CA ILE A 75 11.84 8.63 -21.47
C ILE A 75 12.46 8.08 -22.77
N PRO A 76 11.68 7.47 -23.68
CA PRO A 76 10.22 7.30 -23.62
C PRO A 76 9.76 6.18 -22.67
N MET A 77 8.61 6.37 -22.03
CA MET A 77 7.91 5.33 -21.27
C MET A 77 7.09 4.43 -22.20
N SER A 78 6.75 3.23 -21.73
CA SER A 78 5.76 2.39 -22.43
C SER A 78 4.37 3.06 -22.43
N ALA A 79 3.54 2.76 -23.44
CA ALA A 79 2.19 3.33 -23.53
C ALA A 79 1.33 3.02 -22.30
N GLU A 80 1.41 1.77 -21.80
CA GLU A 80 0.70 1.34 -20.58
C GLU A 80 1.10 2.19 -19.36
N GLU A 81 2.40 2.41 -19.19
CA GLU A 81 2.93 3.17 -18.05
C GLU A 81 2.62 4.67 -18.18
N ALA A 82 2.69 5.23 -19.39
CA ALA A 82 2.30 6.60 -19.65
C ALA A 82 0.82 6.84 -19.29
N VAL A 83 -0.07 5.92 -19.66
CA VAL A 83 -1.49 5.98 -19.29
C VAL A 83 -1.68 5.83 -17.78
N CYS A 84 -1.02 4.85 -17.14
CA CYS A 84 -1.14 4.65 -15.68
C CYS A 84 -0.65 5.85 -14.87
N SER A 85 0.50 6.43 -15.24
CA SER A 85 1.05 7.61 -14.56
C SER A 85 0.17 8.85 -14.75
N SER A 86 -0.46 8.99 -15.92
CA SER A 86 -1.41 10.08 -16.21
C SER A 86 -2.71 9.90 -15.43
N ALA A 87 -3.25 8.68 -15.33
CA ALA A 87 -4.43 8.39 -14.52
C ALA A 87 -4.20 8.74 -13.05
N VAL A 88 -3.03 8.42 -12.49
CA VAL A 88 -2.66 8.81 -11.12
C VAL A 88 -2.49 10.32 -10.98
N ASN A 89 -1.93 11.01 -11.98
CA ASN A 89 -1.88 12.47 -11.98
C ASN A 89 -3.29 13.09 -11.89
N SER A 90 -4.24 12.58 -12.68
CA SER A 90 -5.63 13.06 -12.68
C SER A 90 -6.33 12.85 -11.34
N VAL A 91 -5.96 11.85 -10.53
CA VAL A 91 -6.47 11.70 -9.15
C VAL A 91 -6.17 12.94 -8.31
N TYR A 92 -4.96 13.50 -8.43
CA TYR A 92 -4.56 14.69 -7.69
C TYR A 92 -5.26 15.95 -8.19
N GLU A 93 -5.39 16.09 -9.50
CA GLU A 93 -6.04 17.25 -10.14
C GLU A 93 -7.54 17.30 -9.83
N THR A 94 -8.21 16.15 -9.87
CA THR A 94 -9.67 16.05 -9.66
C THR A 94 -10.08 15.75 -8.22
N LYS A 95 -9.11 15.42 -7.35
CA LYS A 95 -9.34 14.90 -5.99
C LYS A 95 -10.26 13.68 -5.99
N ALA A 96 -10.02 12.75 -6.92
CA ALA A 96 -10.79 11.52 -7.04
C ALA A 96 -10.72 10.70 -5.75
N ARG A 97 -11.86 10.10 -5.37
CA ARG A 97 -11.97 9.30 -4.14
C ARG A 97 -11.60 7.84 -4.32
N VAL A 98 -11.64 7.34 -5.55
CA VAL A 98 -11.34 5.94 -5.91
C VAL A 98 -10.78 5.93 -7.33
N LEU A 99 -9.80 5.07 -7.58
CA LEU A 99 -9.30 4.76 -8.92
C LEU A 99 -9.60 3.30 -9.23
N VAL A 100 -10.37 3.06 -10.30
CA VAL A 100 -10.74 1.71 -10.74
C VAL A 100 -9.82 1.27 -11.88
N VAL A 101 -9.28 0.06 -11.78
CA VAL A 101 -8.39 -0.54 -12.78
C VAL A 101 -8.94 -1.91 -13.18
N LEU A 102 -9.22 -2.08 -14.47
CA LEU A 102 -9.53 -3.38 -15.04
C LEU A 102 -8.21 -4.03 -15.48
N SER A 103 -7.87 -5.20 -14.94
CA SER A 103 -6.61 -5.85 -15.27
C SER A 103 -6.67 -7.37 -15.11
N ASN A 104 -6.55 -8.10 -16.23
CA ASN A 104 -6.58 -9.58 -16.24
C ASN A 104 -5.33 -10.25 -15.63
N THR A 105 -4.22 -9.51 -15.46
CA THR A 105 -2.95 -10.05 -14.94
C THR A 105 -2.42 -9.24 -13.75
N GLY A 106 -3.24 -8.30 -13.25
CA GLY A 106 -2.85 -7.30 -12.26
C GLY A 106 -1.71 -6.35 -12.67
N ARG A 107 -1.16 -6.43 -13.90
CA ARG A 107 -0.05 -5.58 -14.36
C ARG A 107 -0.40 -4.10 -14.32
N SER A 108 -1.55 -3.71 -14.87
CA SER A 108 -2.01 -2.32 -14.87
C SER A 108 -2.23 -1.81 -13.43
N ALA A 109 -2.80 -2.63 -12.56
CA ALA A 109 -2.98 -2.27 -11.15
C ALA A 109 -1.65 -2.12 -10.40
N ARG A 110 -0.63 -2.91 -10.74
CA ARG A 110 0.74 -2.74 -10.21
C ARG A 110 1.38 -1.45 -10.73
N LEU A 111 1.21 -1.12 -12.01
CA LEU A 111 1.71 0.14 -12.57
C LEU A 111 1.05 1.35 -11.95
N VAL A 112 -0.27 1.34 -11.71
CA VAL A 112 -0.95 2.41 -10.97
C VAL A 112 -0.43 2.51 -9.54
N ALA A 113 -0.31 1.39 -8.82
CA ALA A 113 0.17 1.38 -7.44
C ALA A 113 1.63 1.87 -7.29
N LYS A 114 2.48 1.65 -8.31
CA LYS A 114 3.84 2.19 -8.38
C LYS A 114 3.87 3.70 -8.17
N TYR A 115 2.88 4.43 -8.68
CA TYR A 115 2.81 5.88 -8.61
C TYR A 115 2.14 6.43 -7.35
N ARG A 116 1.82 5.57 -6.36
CA ARG A 116 1.32 5.95 -5.03
C ARG A 116 0.14 6.94 -5.09
N PRO A 117 -1.03 6.57 -5.65
CA PRO A 117 -2.19 7.46 -5.64
C PRO A 117 -2.67 7.73 -4.22
N ALA A 118 -3.18 8.93 -3.96
CA ALA A 118 -3.76 9.33 -2.68
C ALA A 118 -5.14 8.70 -2.38
N CYS A 119 -5.68 7.90 -3.32
CA CYS A 119 -6.97 7.24 -3.19
C CYS A 119 -6.83 5.72 -3.31
N PRO A 120 -7.78 4.94 -2.72
CA PRO A 120 -7.81 3.50 -2.90
C PRO A 120 -7.89 3.10 -4.38
N ILE A 121 -7.15 2.05 -4.73
CA ILE A 121 -7.17 1.41 -6.03
C ILE A 121 -8.10 0.20 -5.96
N VAL A 122 -9.17 0.22 -6.72
CA VAL A 122 -10.05 -0.92 -6.90
C VAL A 122 -9.62 -1.64 -8.16
N CYS A 123 -9.14 -2.88 -8.02
CA CYS A 123 -8.77 -3.70 -9.15
C CYS A 123 -9.83 -4.77 -9.38
N ASP A 124 -10.29 -4.88 -10.62
CA ASP A 124 -11.05 -6.03 -11.09
C ASP A 124 -10.11 -6.96 -11.85
N ASP A 125 -10.13 -8.24 -11.48
CA ASP A 125 -9.34 -9.29 -12.12
C ASP A 125 -10.26 -10.45 -12.51
N ALA A 126 -10.38 -10.68 -13.82
CA ALA A 126 -11.20 -11.75 -14.38
C ALA A 126 -10.47 -13.12 -14.38
N SER A 127 -9.19 -13.17 -14.05
CA SER A 127 -8.43 -14.42 -14.03
C SER A 127 -8.55 -15.13 -12.67
N ALA A 128 -9.01 -16.38 -12.68
CA ALA A 128 -9.15 -17.20 -11.48
C ALA A 128 -7.79 -17.64 -10.89
N ASP A 129 -6.71 -17.50 -11.67
CA ASP A 129 -5.41 -18.14 -11.43
C ASP A 129 -4.39 -17.28 -10.68
N VAL A 130 -4.60 -15.97 -10.52
CA VAL A 130 -3.67 -15.16 -9.71
C VAL A 130 -4.03 -15.30 -8.23
N PRO A 131 -3.14 -15.85 -7.39
CA PRO A 131 -3.42 -16.03 -5.98
C PRO A 131 -3.63 -14.66 -5.30
N PRO A 132 -4.62 -14.53 -4.40
CA PRO A 132 -4.93 -13.26 -3.72
C PRO A 132 -3.70 -12.60 -3.07
N ALA A 133 -2.75 -13.42 -2.60
CA ALA A 133 -1.53 -12.98 -1.94
C ALA A 133 -0.73 -11.96 -2.77
N GLU A 134 -0.61 -12.12 -4.09
CA GLU A 134 0.20 -11.20 -4.91
C GLU A 134 -0.43 -9.81 -5.04
N HIS A 135 -1.77 -9.72 -4.98
CA HIS A 135 -2.48 -8.44 -5.08
C HIS A 135 -2.41 -7.63 -3.78
N HIS A 136 -2.40 -8.29 -2.63
CA HIS A 136 -2.38 -7.65 -1.31
C HIS A 136 -0.99 -7.09 -0.92
N THR A 137 0.08 -7.51 -1.60
CA THR A 137 1.45 -7.02 -1.32
C THR A 137 1.72 -5.58 -1.76
N ARG A 138 0.72 -4.85 -2.29
CA ARG A 138 0.90 -3.47 -2.77
C ARG A 138 -0.05 -2.52 -2.05
N ARG A 139 0.51 -1.39 -1.63
CA ARG A 139 -0.21 -0.35 -0.88
C ARG A 139 -1.44 0.14 -1.63
N GLY A 140 -2.53 0.36 -0.91
CA GLY A 140 -3.73 1.02 -1.42
C GLY A 140 -4.62 0.16 -2.33
N LYS A 141 -4.31 -1.12 -2.54
CA LYS A 141 -5.13 -2.01 -3.36
C LYS A 141 -6.27 -2.65 -2.57
N CYS A 142 -7.48 -2.51 -3.09
CA CYS A 142 -8.64 -3.31 -2.73
C CYS A 142 -9.02 -4.15 -3.96
N LEU A 143 -9.05 -5.49 -3.81
CA LEU A 143 -9.43 -6.40 -4.89
C LEU A 143 -10.95 -6.60 -4.85
N LEU A 144 -11.63 -6.33 -5.96
CA LEU A 144 -12.99 -6.79 -6.19
C LEU A 144 -12.92 -7.97 -7.17
N ARG A 145 -13.53 -9.11 -6.81
CA ARG A 145 -13.74 -10.24 -7.72
C ARG A 145 -15.20 -10.25 -8.14
N TYR A 146 -15.46 -10.15 -9.44
CA TYR A 146 -16.78 -10.46 -9.99
C TYR A 146 -16.97 -11.99 -10.05
N ARG A 147 -18.14 -12.48 -9.66
CA ARG A 147 -18.56 -13.89 -9.82
C ARG A 147 -19.59 -13.99 -10.93
#